data_AF-V5GP89-F1
#
_entry.id   AF-V5GP89-F1
#
_cell.length_a   1.000
_cell.length_b   1.000
_cell.length_c   1.000
_cell.angle_alpha   90.00
_cell.angle_beta   90.00
_cell.angle_gamma   90.00
#
_symmetry.space_group_name_H-M   'P 1'
#
loop_
_entity.id
_entity.type
_entity.pdbx_description
1 polymer ?
#
loop_
_entity_poly.entity_id
_entity_poly.type
_entity_poly.pdbx_seq_one_letter_code
_entity_poly.pdbx_strand_id
1 'polypeptide(L)'
;MGLQTLIVNQVRCLLKGLQAFVHTDVEFTKQANFQDSFCLQVREEIVVAFIRSVNKVALEFCETAGEKSGGAPPSLLLLLSRFSVEMKTALVNQLLGMADELFGAPDSPNLTPASLLVQETSDVAQTLIDQFVRVQGLIISQMLRKSVETRDWMNALEPRNVRAVMKRVVEDVTAVDMRVGQLYEEGARNERSSDSSRRTYPYSASGRAHWSARWPSSVDHSLLSNIQKLFSEKIDIFHHSRVLPGLSVMTGIIKIGLKYISW
;
A
#
# COMPACT_ATOMS: atom_id res chain seq x y z
N MET A 1 9.44 -9.91 -14.01
CA MET A 1 8.35 -9.62 -14.97
C MET A 1 7.14 -9.20 -14.14
N GLY A 2 6.83 -7.90 -14.10
CA GLY A 2 5.86 -7.35 -13.14
C GLY A 2 4.41 -7.60 -13.56
N LEU A 3 3.50 -7.68 -12.57
CA LEU A 3 2.06 -7.83 -12.74
C LEU A 3 1.48 -6.78 -13.72
N GLN A 4 1.96 -5.53 -13.64
CA GLN A 4 1.61 -4.46 -14.56
C GLN A 4 1.87 -4.84 -16.02
N THR A 5 3.05 -5.37 -16.35
CA THR A 5 3.41 -5.76 -17.72
C THR A 5 2.49 -6.86 -18.24
N LEU A 6 2.11 -7.82 -17.37
CA LEU A 6 1.20 -8.89 -17.74
C LEU A 6 -0.21 -8.35 -18.04
N ILE A 7 -0.75 -7.50 -17.16
CA ILE A 7 -2.08 -6.87 -17.36
C ILE A 7 -2.08 -6.07 -18.66
N VAL A 8 -1.09 -5.21 -18.87
CA VAL A 8 -0.98 -4.37 -20.06
C VAL A 8 -0.89 -5.22 -21.33
N ASN A 9 -0.07 -6.28 -21.33
CA ASN A 9 0.04 -7.17 -22.50
C ASN A 9 -1.26 -7.90 -22.79
N GLN A 10 -1.96 -8.38 -21.75
CA GLN A 10 -3.20 -9.13 -21.92
C GLN A 10 -4.35 -8.24 -22.41
N VAL A 11 -4.50 -7.04 -21.84
CA VAL A 11 -5.47 -6.04 -22.33
C VAL A 11 -5.12 -5.65 -23.77
N ARG A 12 -3.85 -5.42 -24.10
CA ARG A 12 -3.43 -5.11 -25.47
C ARG A 12 -3.81 -6.20 -26.46
N CYS A 13 -3.59 -7.48 -26.13
CA CYS A 13 -3.96 -8.59 -26.99
C CYS A 13 -5.48 -8.66 -27.21
N LEU A 14 -6.28 -8.44 -26.17
CA LEU A 14 -7.74 -8.37 -26.27
C LEU A 14 -8.20 -7.22 -27.17
N LEU A 15 -7.66 -6.02 -26.95
CA LEU A 15 -7.99 -4.84 -27.77
C LEU A 15 -7.61 -5.03 -29.23
N LYS A 16 -6.45 -5.64 -29.53
CA LYS A 16 -6.06 -5.99 -30.92
C LYS A 16 -7.03 -7.00 -31.55
N GLY A 17 -7.54 -7.96 -30.79
CA GLY A 17 -8.57 -8.88 -31.27
C GLY A 17 -9.87 -8.16 -31.63
N LEU A 18 -10.24 -7.13 -30.86
CA LEU A 18 -11.42 -6.29 -31.10
C LEU A 18 -11.24 -5.31 -32.26
N GLN A 19 -10.00 -5.00 -32.65
CA GLN A 19 -9.71 -4.14 -33.81
C GLN A 19 -10.27 -4.73 -35.12
N ALA A 20 -10.40 -6.06 -35.20
CA ALA A 20 -11.04 -6.78 -36.30
C ALA A 20 -12.43 -6.19 -36.68
N PHE A 21 -13.17 -5.68 -35.68
CA PHE A 21 -14.53 -5.15 -35.85
C PHE A 21 -14.59 -3.69 -36.32
N VAL A 22 -13.44 -3.02 -36.46
CA VAL A 22 -13.35 -1.63 -36.91
C VAL A 22 -12.83 -1.52 -38.35
N HIS A 23 -12.37 -2.63 -38.93
CA HIS A 23 -11.92 -2.64 -40.32
C HIS A 23 -13.09 -2.38 -41.28
N THR A 24 -12.87 -1.45 -42.21
CA THR A 24 -13.82 -1.01 -43.25
C THR A 24 -14.29 -2.11 -44.20
N ASP A 25 -13.60 -3.25 -44.21
CA ASP A 25 -13.93 -4.39 -45.06
C ASP A 25 -15.11 -5.21 -44.52
N VAL A 26 -15.64 -4.87 -43.34
CA VAL A 26 -16.73 -5.62 -42.70
C VAL A 26 -18.09 -4.93 -42.90
N GLU A 27 -19.07 -5.66 -43.43
CA GLU A 27 -20.33 -5.05 -43.90
C GLU A 27 -21.15 -4.29 -42.85
N PHE A 28 -21.06 -4.67 -41.57
CA PHE A 28 -21.76 -3.96 -40.48
C PHE A 28 -21.16 -2.58 -40.17
N THR A 29 -19.90 -2.32 -40.54
CA THR A 29 -19.30 -0.97 -40.39
C THR A 29 -19.95 0.07 -41.29
N LYS A 30 -20.70 -0.36 -42.31
CA LYS A 30 -21.52 0.50 -43.18
C LYS A 30 -22.79 1.01 -42.47
N GLN A 31 -23.13 0.47 -41.30
CA GLN A 31 -24.25 0.94 -40.50
C GLN A 31 -23.87 2.27 -39.82
N ALA A 32 -24.74 3.28 -39.98
CA ALA A 32 -24.49 4.60 -39.40
C ALA A 32 -24.24 4.52 -37.89
N ASN A 33 -23.19 5.22 -37.43
CA ASN A 33 -22.78 5.33 -36.02
C ASN A 33 -22.32 4.03 -35.35
N PHE A 34 -22.20 2.92 -36.07
CA PHE A 34 -21.72 1.66 -35.48
C PHE A 34 -20.31 1.83 -34.90
N GLN A 35 -19.40 2.42 -35.68
CA GLN A 35 -18.00 2.59 -35.28
C GLN A 35 -17.88 3.47 -34.04
N ASP A 36 -18.56 4.63 -34.02
CA ASP A 36 -18.52 5.54 -32.87
C ASP A 36 -19.10 4.90 -31.61
N SER A 37 -20.23 4.19 -31.75
CA SER A 37 -20.86 3.46 -30.64
C SER A 37 -19.99 2.31 -30.15
N PHE A 38 -19.34 1.57 -31.05
CA PHE A 38 -18.47 0.44 -30.72
C PHE A 38 -17.21 0.91 -30.02
N CYS A 39 -16.52 1.93 -30.54
CA CYS A 39 -15.33 2.51 -29.92
C CYS A 39 -15.63 3.05 -28.51
N LEU A 40 -16.77 3.72 -28.34
CA LEU A 40 -17.23 4.17 -27.03
C LEU A 40 -17.46 2.99 -26.07
N GLN A 41 -18.13 1.92 -26.53
CA GLN A 41 -18.35 0.71 -25.73
C GLN A 41 -17.04 0.00 -25.35
N VAL A 42 -16.08 -0.11 -26.27
CA VAL A 42 -14.77 -0.70 -25.96
C VAL A 42 -14.06 0.10 -24.87
N ARG A 43 -14.07 1.44 -24.95
CA ARG A 43 -13.44 2.27 -23.94
C ARG A 43 -14.16 2.17 -22.59
N GLU A 44 -15.48 2.37 -22.55
CA GLU A 44 -16.25 2.45 -21.30
C GLU A 44 -16.57 1.07 -20.69
N GLU A 45 -17.12 0.15 -21.48
CA GLU A 45 -17.63 -1.14 -20.99
C GLU A 45 -16.54 -2.22 -20.87
N ILE A 46 -15.37 -2.01 -21.49
CA ILE A 46 -14.25 -2.95 -21.37
C ILE A 46 -13.14 -2.34 -20.54
N VAL A 47 -12.53 -1.22 -20.97
CA VAL A 47 -11.34 -0.69 -20.29
C VAL A 47 -11.69 -0.02 -18.97
N VAL A 48 -12.66 0.90 -18.97
CA VAL A 48 -13.09 1.58 -17.74
C VAL A 48 -13.73 0.59 -16.76
N ALA A 49 -14.61 -0.29 -17.25
CA ALA A 49 -15.21 -1.36 -16.45
C ALA A 49 -14.16 -2.31 -15.84
N PHE A 50 -13.11 -2.67 -16.59
CA PHE A 50 -12.01 -3.49 -16.07
C PHE A 50 -11.27 -2.80 -14.93
N ILE A 51 -10.90 -1.52 -15.07
CA ILE A 51 -10.25 -0.74 -14.00
C ILE A 51 -11.11 -0.73 -12.75
N ARG A 52 -12.41 -0.46 -12.90
CA ARG A 52 -13.38 -0.48 -11.79
C ARG A 52 -13.55 -1.86 -11.18
N SER A 53 -13.52 -2.92 -11.99
CA SER A 53 -13.57 -4.30 -11.49
C SER A 53 -12.35 -4.63 -10.64
N VAL A 54 -11.15 -4.21 -11.05
CA VAL A 54 -9.92 -4.40 -10.26
C VAL A 54 -10.03 -3.66 -8.91
N ASN A 55 -10.50 -2.41 -8.94
CA ASN A 55 -10.75 -1.62 -7.73
C ASN A 55 -11.76 -2.30 -6.79
N LYS A 56 -12.86 -2.81 -7.34
CA LYS A 56 -13.89 -3.53 -6.58
C LYS A 56 -13.33 -4.79 -5.91
N VAL A 57 -12.64 -5.65 -6.68
CA VAL A 57 -12.03 -6.88 -6.15
C VAL A 57 -11.02 -6.56 -5.05
N ALA A 58 -10.25 -5.48 -5.18
CA ALA A 58 -9.33 -5.08 -4.12
C ALA A 58 -10.09 -4.71 -2.82
N LEU A 59 -11.23 -4.03 -2.91
CA LEU A 59 -12.04 -3.65 -1.76
C LEU A 59 -12.76 -4.83 -1.08
N GLU A 60 -13.08 -5.90 -1.80
CA GLU A 60 -13.70 -7.12 -1.23
C GLU A 60 -12.80 -7.76 -0.13
N PHE A 61 -11.48 -7.56 -0.21
CA PHE A 61 -10.54 -7.99 0.83
C PHE A 61 -10.60 -7.15 2.11
N CYS A 62 -11.16 -5.93 2.06
CA CYS A 62 -11.37 -5.11 3.24
C CYS A 62 -12.58 -5.59 4.07
N GLU A 63 -13.64 -6.04 3.40
CA GLU A 63 -14.92 -6.42 4.03
C GLU A 63 -14.82 -7.71 4.85
N THR A 64 -13.98 -8.64 4.42
CA THR A 64 -13.76 -9.94 5.08
C THR A 64 -12.92 -9.87 6.37
N ALA A 65 -12.30 -8.72 6.68
CA ALA A 65 -11.40 -8.59 7.83
C ALA A 65 -12.11 -8.43 9.19
N GLY A 66 -13.44 -8.36 9.23
CA GLY A 66 -14.24 -8.21 10.45
C GLY A 66 -14.84 -9.50 11.02
N GLU A 67 -14.85 -10.59 10.27
CA GLU A 67 -15.48 -11.85 10.70
C GLU A 67 -14.50 -12.73 11.49
N LYS A 68 -15.03 -13.50 12.45
CA LYS A 68 -14.27 -14.40 13.34
C LYS A 68 -13.50 -15.51 12.60
N SER A 69 -13.59 -15.56 11.27
CA SER A 69 -12.92 -16.50 10.38
C SER A 69 -12.00 -15.76 9.40
N GLY A 70 -10.69 -15.83 9.65
CA GLY A 70 -9.67 -15.77 8.61
C GLY A 70 -9.75 -14.61 7.61
N GLY A 71 -9.92 -13.37 8.10
CA GLY A 71 -9.86 -12.17 7.28
C GLY A 71 -8.59 -12.08 6.42
N ALA A 72 -8.63 -11.23 5.39
CA ALA A 72 -7.52 -11.09 4.44
C ALA A 72 -6.17 -10.88 5.17
N PRO A 73 -5.09 -11.59 4.78
CA PRO A 73 -3.78 -11.40 5.40
C PRO A 73 -3.35 -9.93 5.32
N PRO A 74 -2.84 -9.31 6.42
CA PRO A 74 -2.45 -7.89 6.39
C PRO A 74 -1.43 -7.56 5.30
N SER A 75 -0.53 -8.50 4.99
CA SER A 75 0.43 -8.33 3.90
C SER A 75 -0.25 -8.23 2.53
N LEU A 76 -1.38 -8.90 2.31
CA LEU A 76 -2.14 -8.78 1.07
C LEU A 76 -2.76 -7.38 0.95
N LEU A 77 -3.35 -6.84 2.03
CA LEU A 77 -3.89 -5.47 2.03
C LEU A 77 -2.83 -4.42 1.70
N LEU A 78 -1.62 -4.58 2.26
CA LEU A 78 -0.49 -3.69 1.98
C LEU A 78 -0.03 -3.79 0.52
N LEU A 79 0.06 -4.99 -0.04
CA LEU A 79 0.41 -5.21 -1.44
C LEU A 79 -0.64 -4.66 -2.40
N LEU A 80 -1.93 -4.87 -2.10
CA LEU A 80 -3.03 -4.33 -2.90
C LEU A 80 -3.04 -2.80 -2.85
N SER A 81 -2.82 -2.19 -1.68
CA SER A 81 -2.70 -0.73 -1.58
C SER A 81 -1.57 -0.20 -2.45
N ARG A 82 -0.39 -0.85 -2.40
CA ARG A 82 0.76 -0.47 -3.24
C ARG A 82 0.45 -0.63 -4.73
N PHE A 83 -0.19 -1.72 -5.12
CA PHE A 83 -0.62 -1.95 -6.49
C PHE A 83 -1.63 -0.89 -6.95
N SER A 84 -2.60 -0.49 -6.13
CA SER A 84 -3.53 0.60 -6.45
C SER A 84 -2.80 1.95 -6.61
N VAL A 85 -1.72 2.21 -5.86
CA VAL A 85 -0.87 3.39 -6.08
C VAL A 85 -0.16 3.35 -7.44
N GLU A 86 0.34 2.19 -7.85
CA GLU A 86 0.95 2.01 -9.18
C GLU A 86 -0.09 2.12 -10.29
N MET A 87 -1.29 1.59 -10.05
CA MET A 87 -2.39 1.67 -10.99
C MET A 87 -2.78 3.12 -11.29
N LYS A 88 -2.99 3.93 -10.24
CA LYS A 88 -3.37 5.34 -10.43
C LYS A 88 -2.26 6.19 -11.07
N THR A 89 -0.99 5.80 -10.87
CA THR A 89 0.16 6.57 -11.36
C THR A 89 0.42 6.31 -12.84
N ALA A 90 0.34 5.05 -13.28
CA ALA A 90 0.73 4.65 -14.62
C ALA A 90 -0.36 3.85 -15.36
N LEU A 91 -0.90 2.81 -14.73
CA LEU A 91 -1.73 1.80 -15.43
C LEU A 91 -3.03 2.38 -15.99
N VAL A 92 -3.72 3.26 -15.25
CA VAL A 92 -4.97 3.89 -15.72
C VAL A 92 -4.76 4.64 -17.03
N ASN A 93 -3.76 5.53 -17.08
CA ASN A 93 -3.45 6.30 -18.28
C ASN A 93 -2.94 5.41 -19.42
N GLN A 94 -2.14 4.39 -19.12
CA GLN A 94 -1.66 3.44 -20.12
C GLN A 94 -2.79 2.62 -20.76
N LEU A 95 -3.73 2.12 -19.96
CA LEU A 95 -4.85 1.33 -20.48
C LEU A 95 -5.81 2.17 -21.33
N LEU A 96 -6.14 3.38 -20.86
CA LEU A 96 -6.98 4.31 -21.63
C LEU A 96 -6.29 4.74 -22.93
N GLY A 97 -5.00 5.12 -22.85
CA GLY A 97 -4.22 5.49 -24.03
C GLY A 97 -4.15 4.37 -25.08
N MET A 98 -4.01 3.11 -24.66
CA MET A 98 -4.05 1.98 -25.60
C MET A 98 -5.41 1.82 -26.30
N ALA A 99 -6.51 2.10 -25.62
CA ALA A 99 -7.83 2.07 -26.25
C ALA A 99 -7.99 3.23 -27.23
N ASP A 100 -7.63 4.44 -26.80
CA ASP A 100 -7.73 5.64 -27.61
C ASP A 100 -6.81 5.56 -28.86
N GLU A 101 -5.63 4.94 -28.75
CA GLU A 101 -4.71 4.70 -29.89
C GLU A 101 -5.26 3.70 -30.91
N LEU A 102 -5.95 2.65 -30.47
CA LEU A 102 -6.44 1.57 -31.34
C LEU A 102 -7.80 1.89 -31.98
N PHE A 103 -8.64 2.65 -31.27
CA PHE A 103 -10.04 2.87 -31.63
C PHE A 103 -10.38 4.35 -31.90
N GLY A 104 -9.45 5.27 -31.66
CA GLY A 104 -9.68 6.71 -31.66
C GLY A 104 -10.32 7.18 -30.36
N ALA A 105 -9.97 8.39 -29.89
CA ALA A 105 -10.62 9.00 -28.74
C ALA A 105 -12.06 9.40 -29.11
N PRO A 106 -13.09 8.81 -28.48
CA PRO A 106 -14.47 9.14 -28.83
C PRO A 106 -14.86 10.52 -28.27
N ASP A 107 -15.34 11.40 -29.13
CA ASP A 107 -15.90 12.70 -28.75
C ASP A 107 -17.32 12.52 -28.18
N SER A 108 -17.40 12.13 -26.91
CA SER A 108 -18.67 11.97 -26.18
C SER A 108 -18.67 12.83 -24.91
N PRO A 109 -19.76 13.56 -24.62
CA PRO A 109 -19.89 14.31 -23.36
C PRO A 109 -19.95 13.38 -22.13
N ASN A 110 -20.28 12.10 -22.31
CA ASN A 110 -20.40 11.10 -21.24
C ASN A 110 -19.11 10.29 -21.02
N LEU A 111 -18.00 10.71 -21.62
CA LEU A 111 -16.74 10.01 -21.55
C LEU A 111 -16.17 10.03 -20.13
N THR A 112 -15.83 8.87 -19.57
CA THR A 112 -15.21 8.83 -18.24
C THR A 112 -13.80 9.44 -18.32
N PRO A 113 -13.50 10.53 -17.59
CA PRO A 113 -12.18 11.15 -17.64
C PRO A 113 -11.16 10.34 -16.83
N ALA A 114 -9.91 10.32 -17.29
CA ALA A 114 -8.83 9.61 -16.60
C ALA A 114 -8.65 10.10 -15.15
N SER A 115 -8.84 11.40 -14.90
CA SER A 115 -8.76 12.00 -13.56
C SER A 115 -9.72 11.37 -12.55
N LEU A 116 -10.93 11.02 -13.00
CA LEU A 116 -11.94 10.37 -12.15
C LEU A 116 -11.51 8.96 -11.77
N LEU A 117 -10.98 8.17 -12.71
CA LEU A 117 -10.48 6.82 -12.43
C LEU A 117 -9.22 6.83 -11.56
N VAL A 118 -8.34 7.80 -11.76
CA VAL A 118 -7.17 8.03 -10.89
C VAL A 118 -7.63 8.35 -9.47
N GLN A 119 -8.68 9.16 -9.33
CA GLN A 119 -9.30 9.45 -8.04
C GLN A 119 -9.94 8.21 -7.40
N GLU A 120 -10.82 7.50 -8.11
CA GLU A 120 -11.45 6.26 -7.62
C GLU A 120 -10.38 5.26 -7.12
N THR A 121 -9.34 5.05 -7.93
CA THR A 121 -8.24 4.14 -7.59
C THR A 121 -7.41 4.66 -6.40
N SER A 122 -7.25 5.98 -6.27
CA SER A 122 -6.58 6.58 -5.11
C SER A 122 -7.36 6.41 -3.82
N ASP A 123 -8.68 6.46 -3.88
CA ASP A 123 -9.55 6.28 -2.71
C ASP A 123 -9.56 4.80 -2.27
N VAL A 124 -9.50 3.87 -3.24
CA VAL A 124 -9.27 2.43 -2.98
C VAL A 124 -7.93 2.19 -2.30
N ALA A 125 -6.84 2.77 -2.83
CA ALA A 125 -5.51 2.64 -2.24
C ALA A 125 -5.49 3.11 -0.77
N GLN A 126 -6.18 4.22 -0.49
CA GLN A 126 -6.30 4.78 0.85
C GLN A 126 -7.10 3.86 1.78
N THR A 127 -8.24 3.34 1.31
CA THR A 127 -9.07 2.42 2.09
C THR A 127 -8.31 1.15 2.49
N LEU A 128 -7.52 0.60 1.55
CA LEU A 128 -6.69 -0.59 1.79
C LEU A 128 -5.61 -0.35 2.86
N ILE A 129 -4.90 0.79 2.80
CA ILE A 129 -3.86 1.10 3.80
C ILE A 129 -4.49 1.41 5.17
N ASP A 130 -5.64 2.07 5.20
CA ASP A 130 -6.36 2.34 6.45
C ASP A 130 -6.81 1.05 7.11
N GLN A 131 -7.30 0.09 6.32
CA GLN A 131 -7.68 -1.23 6.82
C GLN A 131 -6.46 -2.01 7.31
N PHE A 132 -5.33 -1.96 6.59
CA PHE A 132 -4.07 -2.54 7.05
C PHE A 132 -3.64 -1.98 8.41
N VAL A 133 -3.62 -0.65 8.56
CA VAL A 133 -3.29 0.05 9.80
C VAL A 133 -4.20 -0.38 10.94
N ARG A 134 -5.51 -0.46 10.67
CA ARG A 134 -6.51 -0.92 11.64
C ARG A 134 -6.23 -2.35 12.10
N VAL A 135 -6.04 -3.29 11.18
CA VAL A 135 -5.81 -4.71 11.52
C VAL A 135 -4.52 -4.87 12.34
N GLN A 136 -3.42 -4.23 11.93
CA GLN A 136 -2.16 -4.26 12.68
C GLN A 136 -2.28 -3.63 14.07
N GLY A 137 -2.96 -2.48 14.17
CA GLY A 137 -3.24 -1.83 15.44
C GLY A 137 -4.07 -2.70 16.39
N LEU A 138 -5.07 -3.42 15.87
CA LEU A 138 -5.89 -4.36 16.64
C LEU A 138 -5.08 -5.56 17.14
N ILE A 139 -4.16 -6.10 16.33
CA ILE A 139 -3.27 -7.20 16.74
C ILE A 139 -2.41 -6.76 17.94
N ILE A 140 -1.79 -5.57 17.87
CA ILE A 140 -0.99 -5.01 18.96
C ILE A 140 -1.84 -4.77 20.21
N SER A 141 -3.02 -4.17 20.02
CA SER A 141 -3.97 -3.94 21.12
C SER A 141 -4.32 -5.24 21.84
N GLN A 142 -4.64 -6.31 21.09
CA GLN A 142 -4.98 -7.60 21.69
C GLN A 142 -3.81 -8.22 22.46
N MET A 143 -2.57 -8.09 21.96
CA MET A 143 -1.38 -8.54 22.69
C MET A 143 -1.22 -7.81 24.01
N LEU A 144 -1.36 -6.49 23.99
CA LEU A 144 -1.23 -5.66 25.19
C LEU A 144 -2.35 -5.93 26.19
N ARG A 145 -3.60 -6.03 25.74
CA ARG A 145 -4.76 -6.37 26.57
C ARG A 145 -4.60 -7.73 27.25
N LYS A 146 -4.27 -8.79 26.51
CA LYS A 146 -4.03 -10.13 27.08
C LYS A 146 -2.89 -10.11 28.10
N SER A 147 -1.86 -9.29 27.89
CA SER A 147 -0.72 -9.17 28.83
C SER A 147 -1.09 -8.56 30.18
N VAL A 148 -2.16 -7.76 30.21
CA VAL A 148 -2.72 -7.16 31.43
C VAL A 148 -3.68 -8.15 32.08
N GLU A 149 -4.61 -8.71 31.31
CA GLU A 149 -5.66 -9.62 31.82
C GLU A 149 -5.10 -10.93 32.41
N THR A 150 -4.06 -11.50 31.81
CA THR A 150 -3.50 -12.80 32.24
C THR A 150 -2.64 -12.70 33.49
N ARG A 151 -2.33 -11.49 33.98
CA ARG A 151 -1.44 -11.31 35.12
C ARG A 151 -2.23 -11.24 36.42
N ASP A 152 -1.81 -12.03 37.40
CA ASP A 152 -2.25 -11.87 38.77
C ASP A 152 -1.59 -10.63 39.40
N TRP A 153 -2.28 -9.49 39.34
CA TRP A 153 -1.77 -8.21 39.83
C TRP A 153 -1.63 -8.16 41.35
N MET A 154 -2.34 -9.02 42.08
CA MET A 154 -2.34 -9.01 43.55
C MET A 154 -1.08 -9.64 44.13
N ASN A 155 -0.51 -10.64 43.44
CA ASN A 155 0.61 -11.44 43.95
C ASN A 155 1.91 -11.26 43.17
N ALA A 156 1.92 -10.45 42.11
CA ALA A 156 3.08 -10.38 41.24
C ALA A 156 4.14 -9.38 41.70
N LEU A 157 5.37 -9.89 41.84
CA LEU A 157 6.57 -9.08 42.10
C LEU A 157 6.74 -7.97 41.07
N GLU A 158 7.29 -6.83 41.53
CA GLU A 158 7.57 -5.68 40.68
C GLU A 158 8.50 -6.07 39.50
N PRO A 159 8.16 -5.72 38.25
CA PRO A 159 8.96 -6.11 37.10
C PRO A 159 10.33 -5.42 37.12
N ARG A 160 11.40 -6.19 37.30
CA ARG A 160 12.79 -5.68 37.17
C ARG A 160 13.30 -5.64 35.72
N ASN A 161 12.57 -6.26 34.78
CA ASN A 161 12.93 -6.37 33.37
C ASN A 161 11.70 -6.15 32.48
N VAL A 162 11.94 -5.72 31.24
CA VAL A 162 10.90 -5.60 30.20
C VAL A 162 10.25 -6.96 29.95
N ARG A 163 8.91 -7.00 29.99
CA ARG A 163 8.13 -8.24 29.77
C ARG A 163 8.26 -8.74 28.34
N ALA A 164 8.18 -10.06 28.17
CA ALA A 164 8.26 -10.71 26.86
C ALA A 164 7.23 -10.17 25.85
N VAL A 165 6.00 -9.88 26.27
CA VAL A 165 4.97 -9.30 25.38
C VAL A 165 5.40 -7.94 24.82
N MET A 166 6.03 -7.09 25.63
CA MET A 166 6.48 -5.78 25.15
C MET A 166 7.64 -5.90 24.16
N LYS A 167 8.53 -6.89 24.36
CA LYS A 167 9.57 -7.21 23.37
C LYS A 167 8.95 -7.66 22.05
N ARG A 168 7.96 -8.54 22.12
CA ARG A 168 7.22 -9.03 20.95
C ARG A 168 6.51 -7.91 20.19
N VAL A 169 5.87 -6.98 20.90
CA VAL A 169 5.23 -5.80 20.30
C VAL A 169 6.26 -4.95 19.55
N VAL A 170 7.42 -4.69 20.13
CA VAL A 170 8.49 -3.94 19.45
C VAL A 170 8.96 -4.68 18.20
N GLU A 171 9.22 -5.99 18.30
CA GLU A 171 9.62 -6.82 17.15
C GLU A 171 8.58 -6.79 16.02
N ASP A 172 7.28 -6.89 16.34
CA ASP A 172 6.19 -6.83 15.35
C ASP A 172 6.08 -5.46 14.69
N VAL A 173 6.17 -4.38 15.48
CA VAL A 173 6.17 -3.01 14.96
C VAL A 173 7.37 -2.79 14.03
N THR A 174 8.57 -3.24 14.41
CA THR A 174 9.76 -3.15 13.56
C THR A 174 9.60 -3.97 12.28
N ALA A 175 9.07 -5.19 12.36
CA ALA A 175 8.84 -6.01 11.19
C ALA A 175 7.81 -5.40 10.23
N VAL A 176 6.79 -4.70 10.76
CA VAL A 176 5.82 -3.96 9.95
C VAL A 176 6.46 -2.73 9.31
N ASP A 177 7.24 -1.94 10.07
CA ASP A 177 7.96 -0.76 9.57
C ASP A 177 8.86 -1.13 8.39
N MET A 178 9.62 -2.21 8.50
CA MET A 178 10.47 -2.70 7.42
C MET A 178 9.67 -3.05 6.16
N ARG A 179 8.52 -3.73 6.29
CA ARG A 179 7.68 -4.10 5.14
C ARG A 179 7.05 -2.88 4.46
N VAL A 180 6.61 -1.91 5.26
CA VAL A 180 6.05 -0.65 4.74
C VAL A 180 7.15 0.16 4.05
N GLY A 181 8.34 0.26 4.65
CA GLY A 181 9.51 0.93 4.08
C GLY A 181 9.94 0.33 2.74
N GLN A 182 10.03 -1.00 2.66
CA GLN A 182 10.36 -1.70 1.40
C GLN A 182 9.36 -1.39 0.27
N LEU A 183 8.06 -1.31 0.59
CA LEU A 183 7.03 -1.10 -0.43
C LEU A 183 6.80 0.37 -0.80
N TYR A 184 6.96 1.31 0.15
CA TYR A 184 6.63 2.73 -0.06
C TYR A 184 7.85 3.65 -0.13
N GLU A 185 8.96 3.34 0.53
CA GLU A 185 10.17 4.20 0.55
C GLU A 185 11.24 3.75 -0.44
N GLU A 186 11.34 2.46 -0.73
CA GLU A 186 12.32 1.91 -1.69
C GLU A 186 12.05 2.42 -3.13
N GLY A 187 10.78 2.67 -3.47
CA GLY A 187 10.40 3.35 -4.71
C GLY A 187 10.78 4.84 -4.79
N ALA A 188 11.06 5.50 -3.65
CA ALA A 188 11.50 6.90 -3.60
C ALA A 188 13.03 7.06 -3.50
N ARG A 189 13.74 6.01 -3.07
CA ARG A 189 15.21 6.00 -2.95
C ARG A 189 15.95 5.45 -4.17
N ASN A 190 15.25 4.74 -5.06
CA ASN A 190 15.91 4.09 -6.20
C ASN A 190 16.44 5.06 -7.28
N GLU A 191 16.04 6.33 -7.26
CA GLU A 191 16.58 7.35 -8.18
C GLU A 191 17.84 8.07 -7.66
N ARG A 192 18.23 7.87 -6.39
CA ARG A 192 19.37 8.57 -5.78
C ARG A 192 20.56 7.70 -5.41
N SER A 193 20.51 6.41 -5.69
CA SER A 193 21.63 5.48 -5.43
C SER A 193 22.35 5.09 -6.72
N SER A 194 22.87 6.10 -7.42
CA SER A 194 23.87 5.93 -8.47
C SER A 194 24.98 6.96 -8.25
N ASP A 195 25.74 6.80 -7.17
CA ASP A 195 27.13 7.25 -7.15
C ASP A 195 27.97 6.21 -6.41
N SER A 196 28.53 5.31 -7.21
CA SER A 196 29.60 4.43 -6.82
C SER A 196 30.89 5.24 -6.89
N SER A 197 31.33 5.81 -5.77
CA SER A 197 32.71 6.31 -5.67
C SER A 197 33.24 6.39 -4.22
N ARG A 198 34.14 5.44 -3.92
CA ARG A 198 35.42 5.63 -3.21
C ARG A 198 35.42 6.58 -1.99
N ARG A 199 35.46 6.01 -0.78
CA ARG A 199 36.36 6.51 0.27
C ARG A 199 36.77 5.46 1.28
N THR A 200 38.04 5.10 1.13
CA THR A 200 38.99 4.49 2.06
C THR A 200 38.75 4.80 3.54
N TYR A 201 38.75 3.74 4.36
CA TYR A 201 39.05 3.78 5.79
C TYR A 201 40.39 4.51 6.04
N PRO A 202 40.53 5.21 7.19
CA PRO A 202 41.38 4.58 8.21
C PRO A 202 40.86 4.70 9.65
N TYR A 203 41.23 3.66 10.39
CA TYR A 203 41.29 3.51 11.84
C TYR A 203 41.92 4.72 12.56
N SER A 204 41.32 5.16 13.68
CA SER A 204 42.02 5.41 14.97
C SER A 204 41.10 6.02 16.06
N ALA A 205 41.34 5.52 17.29
CA ALA A 205 41.16 6.16 18.60
C ALA A 205 39.80 6.11 19.33
N SER A 206 39.70 5.11 20.22
CA SER A 206 39.54 5.27 21.68
C SER A 206 38.53 6.30 22.21
N GLY A 207 37.42 5.79 22.76
CA GLY A 207 36.53 6.54 23.67
C GLY A 207 35.54 5.63 24.39
N ARG A 208 35.81 5.40 25.68
CA ARG A 208 35.00 4.73 26.72
C ARG A 208 33.47 4.71 26.48
N ALA A 209 32.85 3.52 26.55
CA ALA A 209 31.49 3.33 27.06
C ALA A 209 31.27 1.87 27.53
N HIS A 210 31.27 1.67 28.84
CA HIS A 210 31.15 0.38 29.52
C HIS A 210 29.68 0.03 29.83
N TRP A 211 28.77 0.11 28.85
CA TRP A 211 27.36 -0.26 29.05
C TRP A 211 26.73 -0.75 27.75
N SER A 212 26.76 -2.06 27.48
CA SER A 212 25.76 -2.77 26.63
C SER A 212 26.18 -4.20 26.24
N ALA A 213 26.62 -5.04 27.18
CA ALA A 213 26.77 -6.47 26.91
C ALA A 213 25.44 -7.22 27.11
N ARG A 214 24.40 -6.92 26.29
CA ARG A 214 23.26 -7.86 26.09
C ARG A 214 22.23 -7.54 25.00
N TRP A 215 22.48 -6.59 24.10
CA TRP A 215 21.62 -6.41 22.91
C TRP A 215 22.41 -6.80 21.66
N PRO A 216 21.85 -7.57 20.71
CA PRO A 216 22.46 -7.73 19.40
C PRO A 216 22.65 -6.33 18.83
N SER A 217 23.88 -5.98 18.49
CA SER A 217 24.32 -4.67 18.01
C SER A 217 23.84 -4.35 16.58
N SER A 218 22.67 -4.83 16.19
CA SER A 218 22.05 -4.56 14.87
C SER A 218 20.71 -3.84 14.97
N VAL A 219 20.31 -3.36 16.16
CA VAL A 219 19.19 -2.41 16.23
C VAL A 219 19.75 -1.07 15.80
N ASP A 220 19.55 -0.73 14.54
CA ASP A 220 20.08 0.50 13.93
C ASP A 220 19.68 1.72 14.77
N HIS A 221 20.65 2.57 15.10
CA HIS A 221 20.43 3.83 15.84
C HIS A 221 19.38 4.74 15.17
N SER A 222 19.16 4.59 13.87
CA SER A 222 18.08 5.25 13.12
C SER A 222 16.68 4.81 13.57
N LEU A 223 16.49 3.53 13.92
CA LEU A 223 15.20 2.99 14.37
C LEU A 223 14.83 3.51 15.75
N LEU A 224 15.78 3.58 16.67
CA LEU A 224 15.57 4.18 17.98
C LEU A 224 15.22 5.67 17.85
N SER A 225 15.85 6.38 16.91
CA SER A 225 15.54 7.78 16.64
C SER A 225 14.15 7.97 15.99
N ASN A 226 13.74 7.07 15.09
CA ASN A 226 12.40 7.09 14.47
C ASN A 226 11.31 6.79 15.50
N ILE A 227 11.54 5.80 16.37
CA ILE A 227 10.63 5.45 17.48
C ILE A 227 10.54 6.62 18.48
N GLN A 228 11.66 7.22 18.87
CA GLN A 228 11.65 8.39 19.74
C GLN A 228 10.90 9.57 19.10
N LYS A 229 11.06 9.80 17.80
CA LYS A 229 10.34 10.84 17.06
C LYS A 229 8.83 10.55 16.98
N LEU A 230 8.45 9.30 16.71
CA LEU A 230 7.07 8.80 16.75
C LEU A 230 6.35 9.09 18.08
N PHE A 231 7.06 9.01 19.21
CA PHE A 231 6.51 9.28 20.55
C PHE A 231 6.64 10.73 21.02
N SER A 232 7.49 11.54 20.38
CA SER A 232 7.73 12.93 20.77
C SER A 232 6.92 13.95 19.96
N GLU A 233 6.52 13.59 18.74
CA GLU A 233 5.87 14.50 17.80
C GLU A 233 4.34 14.33 17.83
N LYS A 234 3.59 15.40 18.13
CA LYS A 234 2.12 15.43 17.97
C LYS A 234 1.80 15.51 16.47
N ILE A 235 1.77 14.38 15.78
CA ILE A 235 1.46 14.33 14.35
C ILE A 235 -0.05 14.12 14.17
N ASP A 236 -0.72 15.09 13.55
CA ASP A 236 -2.12 14.98 13.15
C ASP A 236 -2.28 13.95 12.03
N ILE A 237 -3.08 12.92 12.32
CA ILE A 237 -3.17 11.64 11.58
C ILE A 237 -3.86 11.80 10.21
N PHE A 238 -4.53 12.94 9.99
CA PHE A 238 -5.48 13.13 8.89
C PHE A 238 -5.16 14.39 8.09
N HIS A 239 -3.88 14.65 7.79
CA HIS A 239 -3.57 15.66 6.78
C HIS A 239 -3.96 15.15 5.39
N HIS A 240 -4.73 15.99 4.69
CA HIS A 240 -5.38 15.74 3.40
C HIS A 240 -4.37 15.72 2.23
N SER A 241 -3.40 14.81 2.27
CA SER A 241 -2.54 14.51 1.13
C SER A 241 -2.55 13.00 0.91
N ARG A 242 -3.31 12.59 -0.11
CA ARG A 242 -3.47 11.21 -0.59
C ARG A 242 -2.13 10.47 -0.62
N VAL A 243 -2.12 9.27 -0.01
CA VAL A 243 -0.98 8.37 0.24
C VAL A 243 -0.15 8.77 1.46
N LEU A 244 -0.37 8.06 2.56
CA LEU A 244 0.34 8.21 3.83
C LEU A 244 1.83 7.88 3.67
N PRO A 245 2.77 8.75 4.09
CA PRO A 245 4.17 8.36 4.24
C PRO A 245 4.29 7.27 5.31
N GLY A 246 5.31 6.39 5.21
CA GLY A 246 5.50 5.23 6.10
C GLY A 246 5.46 5.58 7.60
N LEU A 247 6.00 6.75 7.97
CA LEU A 247 5.92 7.32 9.32
C LEU A 247 4.47 7.50 9.83
N SER A 248 3.52 7.86 8.96
CA SER A 248 2.12 8.02 9.33
C SER A 248 1.40 6.68 9.54
N VAL A 249 1.78 5.66 8.75
CA VAL A 249 1.29 4.27 8.91
C VAL A 249 1.69 3.73 10.29
N MET A 250 2.97 3.85 10.65
CA MET A 250 3.47 3.38 11.95
C MET A 250 2.84 4.14 13.12
N THR A 251 2.68 5.46 12.98
CA THR A 251 1.98 6.29 13.96
C THR A 251 0.54 5.82 14.16
N GLY A 252 -0.18 5.55 13.07
CA GLY A 252 -1.56 5.06 13.11
C GLY A 252 -1.69 3.72 13.83
N ILE A 253 -0.80 2.77 13.51
CA ILE A 253 -0.77 1.45 14.14
C ILE A 253 -0.57 1.56 15.66
N ILE A 254 0.42 2.35 16.10
CA ILE A 254 0.72 2.56 17.52
C ILE A 254 -0.45 3.25 18.22
N LYS A 255 -1.03 4.30 17.62
CA LYS A 255 -2.17 5.01 18.20
C LYS A 255 -3.39 4.11 18.40
N ILE A 256 -3.72 3.26 17.42
CA ILE A 256 -4.79 2.26 17.57
C ILE A 256 -4.41 1.25 18.66
N GLY A 257 -3.19 0.71 18.63
CA GLY A 257 -2.72 -0.25 19.62
C GLY A 257 -2.84 0.25 21.07
N LEU A 258 -2.51 1.51 21.31
CA LEU A 258 -2.57 2.14 22.64
C LEU A 258 -3.97 2.58 23.05
N LYS A 259 -4.78 3.11 22.12
CA LYS A 259 -6.12 3.64 22.41
C LYS A 259 -7.06 2.60 23.04
N TYR A 260 -6.89 1.33 22.69
CA TYR A 260 -7.72 0.23 23.22
C TYR A 260 -7.30 -0.27 24.62
N ILE A 261 -6.21 0.27 25.20
CA ILE A 261 -5.77 -0.05 26.57
C ILE A 261 -6.25 1.00 27.57
N SER A 262 -6.57 2.22 27.11
CA SER A 262 -6.96 3.35 27.97
C SER A 262 -8.43 3.32 28.45
N TRP A 263 -9.03 2.14 28.62
CA TRP A 263 -10.36 1.97 29.21
C TRP A 263 -10.29 0.99 30.38
#